data_AF-A0A954M6N9-F1
#
_entry.id   AF-A0A954M6N9-F1
#
_cell.length_a   1.000
_cell.length_b   1.000
_cell.length_c   1.000
_cell.angle_alpha   90.00
_cell.angle_beta   90.00
_cell.angle_gamma   90.00
#
_symmetry.space_group_name_H-M   'P 1'
#
loop_
_entity.id
_entity.type
_entity.pdbx_description
1 polymer ?
#
loop_
_entity_poly.entity_id
_entity_poly.type
_entity_poly.pdbx_seq_one_letter_code
_entity_poly.pdbx_strand_id
1 'polypeptide(L)'
;DRILAHLAQVLGQLPQPPTAWTTDQAELALQSVRILLRVQPPRFTEADAIIAHALASQSAARVHGTNTSNPLDPRWLVVKKQAEQLRLISLAGRGQLNDAREQLDQLQSAAPATLLELLHGLSELGSHLPEATSRDLGELQQQMGRRLQSRRAELTESQQRMLDEILAQAYVASGDLPEAAAVYKQLLQATPNDKRLMATLARVYFQRGQASDLEQAQHWWSKLEQLEAPGSLPWLEARLEVLLSMQRRGHDADARKLLSVTRILYPQLGSPELKARFDSLEL
;
A
#
# COMPACT_ATOMS: atom_id res chain seq x y z
N ASP A 1 0.67 -23.22 6.70
CA ASP A 1 -0.20 -23.93 7.67
C ASP A 1 0.34 -24.07 9.09
N ARG A 2 1.57 -24.52 9.33
CA ARG A 2 2.13 -24.66 10.70
C ARG A 2 2.13 -23.38 11.53
N ILE A 3 2.40 -22.22 10.90
CA ILE A 3 2.37 -20.90 11.58
C ILE A 3 0.95 -20.54 12.03
N LEU A 4 -0.05 -20.76 11.18
CA LEU A 4 -1.45 -20.49 11.51
C LEU A 4 -1.96 -21.40 12.63
N ALA A 5 -1.57 -22.67 12.62
CA ALA A 5 -1.91 -23.60 13.69
C ALA A 5 -1.31 -23.16 15.04
N HIS A 6 -0.06 -22.70 15.04
CA HIS A 6 0.58 -22.17 16.25
C HIS A 6 -0.06 -20.86 16.72
N LEU A 7 -0.40 -19.95 15.81
CA LEU A 7 -1.14 -18.72 16.14
C LEU A 7 -2.50 -19.03 16.75
N ALA A 8 -3.26 -19.97 16.18
CA ALA A 8 -4.55 -20.39 16.72
C ALA A 8 -4.40 -20.98 18.14
N GLN A 9 -3.33 -21.75 18.38
CA GLN A 9 -3.04 -22.29 19.71
C GLN A 9 -2.72 -21.18 20.73
N VAL A 10 -1.87 -20.22 20.36
CA VAL A 10 -1.49 -19.10 21.24
C VAL A 10 -2.71 -18.21 21.53
N LEU A 11 -3.49 -17.87 20.50
CA LEU A 11 -4.71 -17.07 20.66
C LEU A 11 -5.78 -17.82 21.46
N GLY A 12 -5.87 -19.14 21.33
CA GLY A 12 -6.79 -19.99 22.10
C GLY A 12 -6.47 -20.06 23.60
N GLN A 13 -5.24 -19.73 24.01
CA GLN A 13 -4.84 -19.63 25.42
C GLN A 13 -5.20 -18.28 26.05
N LEU A 14 -5.56 -17.27 25.24
CA LEU A 14 -5.97 -15.97 25.75
C LEU A 14 -7.36 -16.05 26.39
N PRO A 15 -7.64 -15.21 27.41
CA PRO A 15 -8.97 -15.12 28.00
C PRO A 15 -10.03 -14.84 26.91
N GLN A 16 -11.17 -15.53 26.99
CA GLN A 16 -12.28 -15.31 26.06
C GLN A 16 -13.20 -14.19 26.56
N PRO A 17 -13.92 -13.49 25.67
CA PRO A 17 -14.96 -12.54 26.06
C PRO A 17 -15.98 -13.20 27.02
N PRO A 18 -16.45 -12.49 28.07
CA PRO A 18 -16.30 -11.06 28.33
C PRO A 18 -15.05 -10.66 29.13
N THR A 19 -14.14 -11.59 29.43
CA THR A 19 -12.93 -11.30 30.23
C THR A 19 -11.99 -10.36 29.47
N ALA A 20 -11.60 -9.24 30.10
CA ALA A 20 -10.70 -8.27 29.48
C ALA A 20 -9.25 -8.79 29.45
N TRP A 21 -8.53 -8.43 28.39
CA TRP A 21 -7.10 -8.68 28.25
C TRP A 21 -6.24 -7.69 29.03
N THR A 22 -5.06 -8.14 29.45
CA THR A 22 -3.97 -7.26 29.86
C THR A 22 -3.37 -6.56 28.64
N THR A 23 -2.56 -5.51 28.87
CA THR A 23 -1.86 -4.82 27.78
C THR A 23 -0.99 -5.78 26.97
N ASP A 24 -0.24 -6.66 27.63
CA ASP A 24 0.67 -7.62 26.96
C ASP A 24 -0.10 -8.62 26.09
N GLN A 25 -1.25 -9.09 26.57
CA GLN A 25 -2.14 -9.99 25.83
C GLN A 25 -2.71 -9.29 24.60
N ALA A 26 -3.13 -8.03 24.73
CA ALA A 26 -3.63 -7.24 23.60
C ALA A 26 -2.53 -6.95 22.56
N GLU A 27 -1.31 -6.61 22.99
CA GLU A 27 -0.16 -6.41 22.10
C GLU A 27 0.16 -7.68 21.29
N LEU A 28 0.23 -8.83 21.97
CA LEU A 28 0.44 -10.13 21.32
C LEU A 28 -0.67 -10.46 20.31
N ALA A 29 -1.92 -10.21 20.69
CA ALA A 29 -3.08 -10.44 19.84
C ALA A 29 -3.04 -9.55 18.59
N LEU A 30 -2.68 -8.27 18.71
CA LEU A 30 -2.56 -7.37 17.56
C LEU A 30 -1.38 -7.72 16.63
N GLN A 31 -0.27 -8.25 17.15
CA GLN A 31 0.78 -8.80 16.27
C GLN A 31 0.26 -10.02 15.49
N SER A 32 -0.54 -10.88 16.13
CA SER A 32 -1.17 -12.02 15.46
C SER A 32 -2.14 -11.58 14.36
N VAL A 33 -2.91 -10.52 14.59
CA VAL A 33 -3.78 -9.89 13.59
C VAL A 33 -3.01 -9.47 12.34
N ARG A 34 -1.84 -8.84 12.48
CA ARG A 34 -1.00 -8.46 11.33
C ARG A 34 -0.62 -9.65 10.46
N ILE A 35 -0.40 -10.81 11.08
CA ILE A 35 -0.11 -12.05 10.36
C ILE A 35 -1.38 -12.55 9.65
N LEU A 36 -2.52 -12.55 10.35
CA LEU A 36 -3.83 -12.96 9.78
C LEU A 36 -4.25 -12.11 8.57
N LEU A 37 -3.89 -10.83 8.55
CA LEU A 37 -4.18 -9.93 7.41
C LEU A 37 -3.21 -10.13 6.22
N ARG A 38 -2.06 -10.77 6.42
CA ARG A 38 -1.02 -10.98 5.38
C ARG A 38 -0.98 -12.40 4.83
N VAL A 39 -1.62 -13.37 5.49
CA VAL A 39 -1.73 -14.73 4.93
C VAL A 39 -2.60 -14.73 3.67
N GLN A 40 -2.41 -15.74 2.82
CA GLN A 40 -3.18 -15.90 1.58
C GLN A 40 -4.03 -17.19 1.67
N PRO A 41 -5.37 -17.10 1.68
CA PRO A 41 -6.19 -15.88 1.69
C PRO A 41 -6.20 -15.16 3.06
N PRO A 42 -6.35 -13.82 3.10
CA PRO A 42 -6.41 -13.08 4.36
C PRO A 42 -7.62 -13.44 5.23
N ARG A 43 -7.44 -13.45 6.56
CA ARG A 43 -8.48 -13.82 7.53
C ARG A 43 -9.10 -12.59 8.19
N PHE A 44 -9.81 -11.79 7.42
CA PHE A 44 -10.36 -10.50 7.87
C PHE A 44 -11.38 -10.62 9.02
N THR A 45 -12.25 -11.62 9.00
CA THR A 45 -13.26 -11.82 10.05
C THR A 45 -12.64 -12.23 11.38
N GLU A 46 -11.68 -13.16 11.35
CA GLU A 46 -10.94 -13.57 12.56
C GLU A 46 -10.13 -12.40 13.13
N ALA A 47 -9.48 -11.62 12.24
CA ALA A 47 -8.77 -10.41 12.61
C ALA A 47 -9.68 -9.38 13.31
N ASP A 48 -10.85 -9.05 12.75
CA ASP A 48 -11.78 -8.08 13.33
C ASP A 48 -12.30 -8.50 14.70
N ALA A 49 -12.57 -9.80 14.92
CA ALA A 49 -13.00 -10.31 16.23
C ALA A 49 -11.93 -10.08 17.32
N ILE A 50 -10.67 -10.35 16.99
CA ILE A 50 -9.53 -10.12 17.89
C ILE A 50 -9.35 -8.62 18.18
N ILE A 51 -9.44 -7.79 17.14
CA ILE A 51 -9.34 -6.34 17.27
C ILE A 51 -10.45 -5.78 18.16
N ALA A 52 -11.69 -6.24 17.96
CA ALA A 52 -12.85 -5.82 18.75
C ALA A 52 -12.66 -6.17 20.23
N HIS A 53 -12.11 -7.34 20.55
CA HIS A 53 -11.83 -7.72 21.93
C HIS A 53 -10.70 -6.89 22.55
N ALA A 54 -9.65 -6.56 21.79
CA ALA A 54 -8.61 -5.64 22.27
C ALA A 54 -9.18 -4.24 22.61
N LEU A 55 -10.04 -3.69 21.74
CA LEU A 55 -10.71 -2.40 21.96
C LEU A 55 -11.66 -2.44 23.16
N ALA A 56 -12.43 -3.53 23.32
CA ALA A 56 -13.30 -3.73 24.48
C ALA A 56 -12.49 -3.82 25.79
N SER A 57 -11.36 -4.53 25.77
CA SER A 57 -10.47 -4.66 26.93
C SER A 57 -9.88 -3.32 27.35
N GLN A 58 -9.50 -2.48 26.39
CA GLN A 58 -9.05 -1.11 26.65
C GLN A 58 -10.13 -0.27 27.32
N SER A 59 -11.38 -0.37 26.84
CA SER A 59 -12.51 0.37 27.42
C SER A 59 -12.80 -0.07 28.85
N ALA A 60 -12.75 -1.38 29.13
CA ALA A 60 -12.90 -1.92 30.47
C ALA A 60 -11.77 -1.44 31.40
N ALA A 61 -10.52 -1.47 30.94
CA ALA A 61 -9.38 -0.99 31.73
C ALA A 61 -9.50 0.50 32.10
N ARG A 62 -10.06 1.35 31.22
CA ARG A 62 -10.34 2.76 31.53
C ARG A 62 -11.34 2.93 32.66
N VAL A 63 -12.46 2.18 32.64
CA VAL A 63 -13.50 2.24 33.68
C VAL A 63 -12.96 1.78 35.04
N HIS A 64 -12.09 0.77 35.05
CA HIS A 64 -11.47 0.30 36.29
C HIS A 64 -10.39 1.26 36.81
N GLY A 65 -9.60 1.87 35.92
CA GLY A 65 -8.57 2.86 36.27
C GLY A 65 -9.13 4.18 36.78
N THR A 66 -10.37 4.55 36.42
CA THR A 66 -11.05 5.71 37.04
C THR A 66 -11.59 5.43 38.44
N ASN A 67 -11.80 4.15 38.78
CA ASN A 67 -12.38 3.71 40.06
C ASN A 67 -11.34 3.18 41.05
N THR A 68 -10.09 3.01 40.63
CA THR A 68 -8.99 2.48 41.46
C THR A 68 -7.83 3.47 41.47
N SER A 69 -7.02 3.46 42.54
CA SER A 69 -5.80 4.26 42.68
C SER A 69 -4.67 3.84 41.72
N ASN A 70 -4.94 2.99 40.72
CA ASN A 70 -3.95 2.48 39.79
C ASN A 70 -4.14 3.12 38.40
N PRO A 71 -3.19 3.94 37.91
CA PRO A 71 -3.32 4.61 36.63
C PRO A 71 -3.35 3.60 35.46
N LEU A 72 -4.08 3.94 34.40
CA LEU A 72 -4.10 3.15 33.17
C LEU A 72 -2.69 3.01 32.60
N ASP A 73 -2.28 1.77 32.27
CA ASP A 73 -1.01 1.51 31.57
C ASP A 73 -0.94 2.37 30.29
N PRO A 74 0.05 3.29 30.17
CA PRO A 74 0.17 4.17 29.01
C PRO A 74 0.24 3.44 27.67
N ARG A 75 0.68 2.18 27.66
CA ARG A 75 0.75 1.34 26.46
C ARG A 75 -0.62 1.08 25.83
N TRP A 76 -1.72 1.19 26.59
CA TRP A 76 -3.08 1.09 26.03
C TRP A 76 -3.37 2.14 24.96
N LEU A 77 -2.69 3.29 24.98
CA LEU A 77 -2.82 4.29 23.92
C LEU A 77 -2.25 3.76 22.60
N VAL A 78 -1.10 3.08 22.66
CA VAL A 78 -0.45 2.47 21.49
C VAL A 78 -1.29 1.30 20.96
N VAL A 79 -1.77 0.42 21.86
CA VAL A 79 -2.66 -0.69 21.51
C VAL A 79 -3.92 -0.18 20.81
N LYS A 80 -4.58 0.85 21.36
CA LYS A 80 -5.77 1.45 20.77
C LYS A 80 -5.48 1.96 19.35
N LYS A 81 -4.42 2.77 19.17
CA LYS A 81 -4.05 3.31 17.86
C LYS A 81 -3.83 2.19 16.85
N GLN A 82 -3.06 1.16 17.22
CA GLN A 82 -2.79 0.01 16.34
C GLN A 82 -4.06 -0.77 15.99
N ALA A 83 -4.92 -1.02 16.98
CA ALA A 83 -6.21 -1.68 16.77
C ALA A 83 -7.10 -0.90 15.80
N GLU A 84 -7.16 0.43 15.90
CA GLU A 84 -7.91 1.29 14.98
C GLU A 84 -7.40 1.19 13.53
N GLN A 85 -6.07 1.20 13.29
CA GLN A 85 -5.53 1.06 11.93
C GLN A 85 -5.83 -0.33 11.36
N LEU A 86 -5.65 -1.39 12.16
CA LEU A 86 -5.92 -2.76 11.73
C LEU A 86 -7.41 -2.99 11.47
N ARG A 87 -8.29 -2.30 12.22
CA ARG A 87 -9.73 -2.40 12.02
C ARG A 87 -10.17 -1.86 10.67
N LEU A 88 -9.66 -0.68 10.29
CA LEU A 88 -9.94 -0.09 8.97
C LEU A 88 -9.59 -1.07 7.83
N ILE A 89 -8.46 -1.76 7.93
CA ILE A 89 -8.04 -2.77 6.95
C ILE A 89 -8.97 -3.99 6.96
N SER A 90 -9.33 -4.48 8.14
CA SER A 90 -10.23 -5.64 8.27
C SER A 90 -11.64 -5.35 7.74
N LEU A 91 -12.14 -4.12 7.92
CA LEU A 91 -13.43 -3.67 7.40
C LEU A 91 -13.38 -3.52 5.88
N ALA A 92 -12.34 -2.89 5.33
CA ALA A 92 -12.11 -2.83 3.88
C ALA A 92 -12.00 -4.23 3.26
N GLY A 93 -11.27 -5.15 3.91
CA GLY A 93 -11.15 -6.54 3.46
C GLY A 93 -12.46 -7.33 3.44
N ARG A 94 -13.46 -6.88 4.22
CA ARG A 94 -14.81 -7.46 4.27
C ARG A 94 -15.80 -6.73 3.36
N GLY A 95 -15.37 -5.73 2.61
CA GLY A 95 -16.24 -4.84 1.82
C GLY A 95 -17.15 -3.95 2.68
N GLN A 96 -16.86 -3.80 3.97
CA GLN A 96 -17.60 -2.95 4.92
C GLN A 96 -17.06 -1.53 4.88
N LEU A 97 -17.07 -0.94 3.70
CA LEU A 97 -16.47 0.37 3.46
C LEU A 97 -17.20 1.48 4.23
N ASN A 98 -18.52 1.36 4.41
CA ASN A 98 -19.30 2.33 5.19
C ASN A 98 -18.90 2.34 6.67
N ASP A 99 -18.71 1.17 7.28
CA ASP A 99 -18.27 1.07 8.68
C ASP A 99 -16.86 1.66 8.84
N ALA A 100 -15.96 1.41 7.88
CA ALA A 100 -14.62 1.98 7.87
C ALA A 100 -14.65 3.52 7.74
N ARG A 101 -15.56 4.06 6.92
CA ARG A 101 -15.76 5.52 6.78
C ARG A 101 -16.29 6.15 8.07
N GLU A 102 -17.24 5.49 8.74
CA GLU A 102 -17.75 5.97 10.03
C GLU A 102 -16.64 6.03 11.08
N GLN A 103 -15.79 5.01 11.16
CA GLN A 103 -14.62 5.03 12.05
C GLN A 103 -13.67 6.19 11.71
N LEU A 104 -13.47 6.47 10.42
CA LEU A 104 -12.64 7.59 10.00
C LEU A 104 -13.27 8.95 10.36
N ASP A 105 -14.59 9.08 10.33
CA ASP A 105 -15.31 10.29 10.73
C ASP A 105 -15.13 10.60 12.22
N GLN A 106 -15.04 9.57 13.06
CA GLN A 106 -14.71 9.75 14.49
C GLN A 106 -13.31 10.33 14.72
N LEU A 107 -12.42 10.26 13.72
CA LEU A 107 -11.07 10.81 13.76
C LEU A 107 -10.98 12.24 13.17
N GLN A 108 -12.10 12.87 12.83
CA GLN A 108 -12.11 14.19 12.18
C GLN A 108 -11.37 15.28 13.00
N SER A 109 -11.44 15.22 14.34
CA SER A 109 -10.79 16.18 15.23
C SER A 109 -9.31 15.88 15.51
N ALA A 110 -8.76 14.80 14.94
CA ALA A 110 -7.36 14.45 15.15
C ALA A 110 -6.41 15.47 14.52
N ALA A 111 -5.19 15.56 15.07
CA ALA A 111 -4.14 16.41 14.51
C ALA A 111 -3.72 15.90 13.11
N PRO A 112 -3.34 16.78 12.16
CA PRO A 112 -2.96 16.38 10.81
C PRO A 112 -1.78 15.41 10.79
N ALA A 113 -0.80 15.61 11.66
CA ALA A 113 0.33 14.70 11.80
C ALA A 113 -0.11 13.27 12.20
N THR A 114 -1.05 13.16 13.15
CA THR A 114 -1.59 11.86 13.59
C THR A 114 -2.39 11.17 12.47
N LEU A 115 -3.19 11.94 11.73
CA LEU A 115 -3.93 11.43 10.57
C LEU A 115 -2.99 10.97 9.46
N LEU A 116 -1.89 11.69 9.22
CA LEU A 116 -0.87 11.30 8.24
C LEU A 116 -0.14 10.02 8.65
N GLU A 117 0.20 9.86 9.92
CA GLU A 117 0.78 8.61 10.43
C GLU A 117 -0.17 7.42 10.28
N LEU A 118 -1.47 7.63 10.52
CA LEU A 118 -2.49 6.61 10.27
C LEU A 118 -2.55 6.26 8.79
N LEU A 119 -2.61 7.27 7.92
CA LEU A 119 -2.63 7.11 6.47
C LEU A 119 -1.41 6.33 5.96
N HIS A 120 -0.22 6.66 6.47
CA HIS A 120 1.02 5.96 6.12
C HIS A 120 0.99 4.49 6.57
N GLY A 121 0.57 4.22 7.81
CA GLY A 121 0.44 2.85 8.32
C GLY A 121 -0.56 2.01 7.53
N LEU A 122 -1.66 2.61 7.06
CA LEU A 122 -2.61 1.95 6.18
C LEU A 122 -1.98 1.60 4.83
N SER A 123 -1.19 2.51 4.22
CA SER A 123 -0.52 2.24 2.94
C SER A 123 0.47 1.07 3.03
N GLU A 124 1.30 1.06 4.07
CA GLU A 124 2.27 -0.01 4.30
C GLU A 124 1.61 -1.38 4.44
N LEU A 125 0.49 -1.45 5.18
CA LEU A 125 -0.24 -2.70 5.39
C LEU A 125 -1.08 -3.11 4.16
N GLY A 126 -1.55 -2.15 3.38
CA GLY A 126 -2.40 -2.35 2.20
C GLY A 126 -1.70 -2.91 0.97
N SER A 127 -0.39 -2.68 0.85
CA SER A 127 0.41 -3.00 -0.34
C SER A 127 0.44 -4.48 -0.76
N HIS A 128 0.04 -5.40 0.12
CA HIS A 128 0.05 -6.85 -0.12
C HIS A 128 -1.35 -7.48 -0.17
N LEU A 129 -2.40 -6.65 -0.08
CA LEU A 129 -3.78 -7.12 -0.03
C LEU A 129 -4.31 -7.47 -1.44
N PRO A 130 -5.34 -8.33 -1.52
CA PRO A 130 -6.03 -8.60 -2.79
C PRO A 130 -6.53 -7.31 -3.46
N GLU A 131 -6.62 -7.32 -4.80
CA GLU A 131 -6.96 -6.13 -5.59
C GLU A 131 -8.25 -5.42 -5.14
N ALA A 132 -9.31 -6.19 -4.86
CA ALA A 132 -10.58 -5.63 -4.38
C ALA A 132 -10.41 -4.86 -3.06
N THR A 133 -9.68 -5.43 -2.10
CA THR A 133 -9.39 -4.77 -0.82
C THR A 133 -8.45 -3.58 -0.99
N SER A 134 -7.49 -3.67 -1.91
CA SER A 134 -6.58 -2.57 -2.23
C SER A 134 -7.35 -1.37 -2.77
N ARG A 135 -8.36 -1.60 -3.62
CA ARG A 135 -9.26 -0.55 -4.13
C ARG A 135 -10.05 0.14 -3.01
N ASP A 136 -10.73 -0.64 -2.17
CA ASP A 136 -11.50 -0.12 -1.03
C ASP A 136 -10.61 0.69 -0.07
N LEU A 137 -9.40 0.21 0.18
CA LEU A 137 -8.43 0.93 1.00
C LEU A 137 -7.94 2.21 0.31
N GLY A 138 -7.71 2.18 -1.00
CA GLY A 138 -7.37 3.35 -1.80
C GLY A 138 -8.43 4.45 -1.70
N GLU A 139 -9.72 4.09 -1.74
CA GLU A 139 -10.82 5.04 -1.51
C GLU A 139 -10.78 5.68 -0.12
N LEU A 140 -10.56 4.89 0.93
CA LEU A 140 -10.42 5.40 2.30
C LEU A 140 -9.22 6.35 2.42
N GLN A 141 -8.09 5.95 1.85
CA GLN A 141 -6.87 6.75 1.85
C GLN A 141 -7.07 8.09 1.12
N GLN A 142 -7.80 8.10 0.01
CA GLN A 142 -8.15 9.34 -0.67
C GLN A 142 -9.04 10.25 0.17
N GLN A 143 -10.05 9.69 0.84
CA GLN A 143 -10.93 10.48 1.71
C GLN A 143 -10.13 11.16 2.83
N MET A 144 -9.24 10.40 3.47
CA MET A 144 -8.29 10.91 4.46
C MET A 144 -7.36 11.98 3.88
N GLY A 145 -6.78 11.69 2.71
CA GLY A 145 -5.83 12.57 2.06
C GLY A 145 -6.45 13.88 1.61
N ARG A 146 -7.71 13.90 1.14
CA ARG A 146 -8.46 15.14 0.85
C ARG A 146 -8.65 16.00 2.11
N ARG A 147 -8.92 15.38 3.26
CA ARG A 147 -8.99 16.09 4.55
C ARG A 147 -7.64 16.71 4.91
N LEU A 148 -6.57 15.92 4.84
CA LEU A 148 -5.21 16.41 5.08
C LEU A 148 -4.81 17.52 4.11
N GLN A 149 -5.24 17.43 2.85
CA GLN A 149 -4.97 18.45 1.84
C GLN A 149 -5.62 19.79 2.20
N SER A 150 -6.84 19.78 2.78
CA SER A 150 -7.48 21.02 3.26
C SER A 150 -6.73 21.67 4.43
N ARG A 151 -5.93 20.88 5.16
CA ARG A 151 -5.12 21.30 6.31
C ARG A 151 -3.62 21.26 6.01
N ARG A 152 -3.25 21.31 4.73
CA ARG A 152 -1.86 21.12 4.27
C ARG A 152 -0.88 22.13 4.86
N ALA A 153 -1.34 23.36 5.12
CA ALA A 153 -0.53 24.41 5.74
C ALA A 153 -0.09 24.08 7.18
N GLU A 154 -0.77 23.15 7.86
CA GLU A 154 -0.39 22.67 9.20
C GLU A 154 0.71 21.59 9.15
N LEU A 155 1.09 21.11 7.95
CA LEU A 155 2.09 20.07 7.75
C LEU A 155 3.44 20.68 7.35
N THR A 156 4.53 20.08 7.85
CA THR A 156 5.89 20.39 7.40
C THR A 156 6.11 19.98 5.95
N GLU A 157 7.11 20.52 5.26
CA GLU A 157 7.41 20.15 3.87
C GLU A 157 7.63 18.64 3.68
N SER A 158 8.31 18.00 4.65
CA SER A 158 8.50 16.54 4.65
C SER A 158 7.18 15.78 4.78
N GLN A 159 6.28 16.26 5.65
CA GLN A 159 4.94 15.68 5.82
C GLN A 159 4.06 15.91 4.59
N GLN A 160 4.16 17.07 3.95
CA GLN A 160 3.45 17.35 2.70
C GLN A 160 3.91 16.42 1.58
N ARG A 161 5.22 16.20 1.45
CA ARG A 161 5.76 15.24 0.49
C ARG A 161 5.29 13.81 0.79
N MET A 162 5.30 13.41 2.06
CA MET A 162 4.78 12.09 2.45
C MET A 162 3.29 11.96 2.10
N LEU A 163 2.49 12.99 2.35
CA LEU A 163 1.08 13.03 1.97
C LEU A 163 0.91 12.87 0.44
N ASP A 164 1.71 13.57 -0.36
CA ASP A 164 1.67 13.47 -1.83
C ASP A 164 2.02 12.04 -2.29
N GLU A 165 3.05 11.42 -1.71
CA GLU A 165 3.43 10.04 -2.05
C GLU A 165 2.32 9.05 -1.73
N ILE A 166 1.67 9.18 -0.56
CA ILE A 166 0.59 8.27 -0.17
C ILE A 166 -0.67 8.53 -1.02
N LEU A 167 -1.01 9.78 -1.31
CA LEU A 167 -2.12 10.12 -2.19
C LEU A 167 -1.92 9.55 -3.60
N ALA A 168 -0.72 9.68 -4.16
CA ALA A 168 -0.42 9.11 -5.47
C ALA A 168 -0.59 7.59 -5.49
N GLN A 169 -0.13 6.88 -4.46
CA GLN A 169 -0.34 5.44 -4.30
C GLN A 169 -1.83 5.08 -4.16
N ALA A 170 -2.58 5.84 -3.38
CA ALA A 170 -4.01 5.63 -3.18
C ALA A 170 -4.81 5.82 -4.48
N TYR A 171 -4.46 6.82 -5.30
CA TYR A 171 -5.05 7.02 -6.63
C TYR A 171 -4.74 5.86 -7.58
N VAL A 172 -3.54 5.27 -7.52
CA VAL A 172 -3.24 4.05 -8.29
C VAL A 172 -4.08 2.88 -7.82
N ALA A 173 -4.19 2.67 -6.51
CA ALA A 173 -4.93 1.56 -5.92
C ALA A 173 -6.44 1.64 -6.21
N SER A 174 -7.02 2.85 -6.21
CA SER A 174 -8.43 3.06 -6.55
C SER A 174 -8.73 3.02 -8.05
N GLY A 175 -7.70 3.18 -8.90
CA GLY A 175 -7.85 3.28 -10.35
C GLY A 175 -8.00 4.70 -10.90
N ASP A 176 -7.88 5.73 -10.07
CA ASP A 176 -7.87 7.15 -10.46
C ASP A 176 -6.50 7.56 -11.01
N LEU A 177 -6.13 6.89 -12.10
CA LEU A 177 -4.82 7.04 -12.73
C LEU A 177 -4.50 8.47 -13.22
N PRO A 178 -5.46 9.33 -13.65
CA PRO A 178 -5.16 10.70 -14.01
C PRO A 178 -4.58 11.54 -12.87
N GLU A 179 -5.21 11.45 -11.70
CA GLU A 179 -4.79 12.11 -10.47
C GLU A 179 -3.45 11.55 -9.98
N ALA A 180 -3.27 10.23 -10.04
CA ALA A 180 -1.99 9.59 -9.73
C ALA A 180 -0.85 10.15 -10.58
N ALA A 181 -1.05 10.24 -11.92
CA ALA A 181 -0.04 10.77 -12.82
C ALA A 181 0.31 12.23 -12.53
N ALA A 182 -0.69 13.05 -12.19
CA ALA A 182 -0.47 14.46 -11.85
C ALA A 182 0.40 14.62 -10.59
N VAL A 183 0.11 13.87 -9.52
CA VAL A 183 0.88 13.92 -8.28
C VAL A 183 2.29 13.36 -8.47
N TYR A 184 2.43 12.21 -9.16
CA TYR A 184 3.76 11.66 -9.45
C TYR A 184 4.63 12.58 -10.30
N LYS A 185 4.03 13.32 -11.24
CA LYS A 185 4.75 14.33 -12.01
C LYS A 185 5.29 15.46 -11.12
N GLN A 186 4.50 15.92 -10.15
CA GLN A 186 4.95 16.95 -9.19
C GLN A 186 6.06 16.43 -8.29
N LEU A 187 5.92 15.22 -7.75
CA LEU A 187 6.96 14.57 -6.95
C LEU A 187 8.27 14.42 -7.73
N LEU A 188 8.18 14.02 -9.00
CA LEU A 188 9.36 13.87 -9.85
C LEU A 188 9.99 15.22 -10.22
N GLN A 189 9.21 16.31 -10.33
CA GLN A 189 9.78 17.65 -10.51
C GLN A 189 10.63 18.09 -9.30
N ALA A 190 10.19 17.73 -8.08
CA ALA A 190 10.95 18.00 -6.87
C ALA A 190 12.19 17.10 -6.72
N THR A 191 12.13 15.86 -7.23
CA THR A 191 13.27 14.93 -7.26
C THR A 191 13.51 14.33 -8.66
N PRO A 192 14.13 15.08 -9.59
CA PRO A 192 14.22 14.72 -11.01
C PRO A 192 14.96 13.42 -11.35
N ASN A 193 15.73 12.87 -10.41
CA ASN A 193 16.57 11.68 -10.59
C ASN A 193 16.05 10.47 -9.79
N ASP A 194 14.87 10.56 -9.20
CA ASP A 194 14.27 9.43 -8.48
C ASP A 194 13.77 8.37 -9.48
N LYS A 195 14.57 7.32 -9.65
CA LYS A 195 14.28 6.20 -10.57
C LYS A 195 12.97 5.47 -10.20
N ARG A 196 12.63 5.37 -8.91
CA ARG A 196 11.40 4.72 -8.44
C ARG A 196 10.18 5.53 -8.91
N LEU A 197 10.23 6.85 -8.77
CA LEU A 197 9.15 7.73 -9.21
C LEU A 197 9.00 7.73 -10.74
N MET A 198 10.11 7.71 -11.50
CA MET A 198 10.05 7.57 -12.96
C MET A 198 9.34 6.28 -13.38
N ALA A 199 9.73 5.14 -12.77
CA ALA A 199 9.17 3.84 -13.10
C ALA A 199 7.68 3.76 -12.76
N THR A 200 7.30 4.34 -11.61
CA THR A 200 5.91 4.37 -11.16
C THR A 200 5.06 5.25 -12.09
N LEU A 201 5.52 6.46 -12.42
CA LEU A 201 4.83 7.36 -13.35
C LEU A 201 4.66 6.73 -14.73
N ALA A 202 5.70 6.07 -15.25
CA ALA A 202 5.65 5.36 -16.52
C ALA A 202 4.61 4.23 -16.51
N ARG A 203 4.53 3.48 -15.41
CA ARG A 203 3.53 2.41 -15.23
C ARG A 203 2.11 2.96 -15.16
N VAL A 204 1.89 4.08 -14.46
CA VAL A 204 0.59 4.75 -14.40
C VAL A 204 0.16 5.20 -15.80
N TYR A 205 1.04 5.82 -16.57
CA TYR A 205 0.75 6.18 -17.96
C TYR A 205 0.43 4.97 -18.83
N PHE A 206 1.21 3.88 -18.70
CA PHE A 206 0.97 2.65 -19.44
C PHE A 206 -0.40 2.04 -19.13
N GLN A 207 -0.80 2.03 -17.84
CA GLN A 207 -2.10 1.54 -17.40
C GLN A 207 -3.27 2.38 -17.92
N ARG A 208 -3.12 3.71 -17.98
CA ARG A 208 -4.13 4.62 -18.57
C ARG A 208 -4.37 4.33 -20.04
N GLY A 209 -3.30 3.99 -20.77
CA GLY A 209 -3.38 3.47 -22.14
C GLY A 209 -3.81 4.45 -23.23
N GLN A 210 -3.97 5.75 -22.94
CA GLN A 210 -4.20 6.77 -23.98
C GLN A 210 -2.95 6.90 -24.87
N ALA A 211 -3.10 7.28 -26.13
CA ALA A 211 -1.97 7.36 -27.07
C ALA A 211 -0.84 8.28 -26.55
N SER A 212 -1.19 9.45 -26.02
CA SER A 212 -0.23 10.37 -25.40
C SER A 212 0.39 9.82 -24.11
N ASP A 213 -0.36 9.04 -23.34
CA ASP A 213 0.15 8.41 -22.12
C ASP A 213 1.17 7.33 -22.46
N LEU A 214 0.90 6.48 -23.46
CA LEU A 214 1.84 5.45 -23.91
C LEU A 214 3.16 6.04 -24.44
N GLU A 215 3.10 7.22 -25.07
CA GLU A 215 4.29 7.98 -25.44
C GLU A 215 5.10 8.42 -24.22
N GLN A 216 4.43 8.95 -23.19
CA GLN A 216 5.08 9.32 -21.94
C GLN A 216 5.66 8.10 -21.22
N ALA A 217 4.93 6.98 -21.18
CA ALA A 217 5.41 5.72 -20.59
C ALA A 217 6.71 5.28 -21.28
N GLN A 218 6.72 5.20 -22.61
CA GLN A 218 7.91 4.85 -23.38
C GLN A 218 9.06 5.83 -23.11
N HIS A 219 8.79 7.14 -23.07
CA HIS A 219 9.79 8.17 -22.78
C HIS A 219 10.48 7.94 -21.43
N TRP A 220 9.70 7.75 -20.36
CA TRP A 220 10.23 7.53 -19.01
C TRP A 220 10.97 6.19 -18.90
N TRP A 221 10.46 5.12 -19.49
CA TRP A 221 11.18 3.84 -19.53
C TRP A 221 12.48 3.92 -20.31
N SER A 222 12.52 4.67 -21.41
CA SER A 222 13.74 4.90 -22.19
C SER A 222 14.77 5.71 -21.40
N LYS A 223 14.32 6.71 -20.63
CA LYS A 223 15.19 7.48 -19.72
C LYS A 223 15.77 6.59 -18.62
N LEU A 224 14.96 5.73 -18.01
CA LEU A 224 15.43 4.76 -17.03
C LEU A 224 16.46 3.81 -17.63
N GLU A 225 16.19 3.28 -18.81
CA GLU A 225 17.11 2.41 -19.54
C GLU A 225 18.48 3.08 -19.75
N GLN A 226 18.52 4.37 -20.11
CA GLN A 226 19.77 5.13 -20.27
C GLN A 226 20.55 5.36 -18.97
N LEU A 227 19.87 5.30 -17.81
CA LEU A 227 20.49 5.49 -16.49
C LEU A 227 21.03 4.17 -15.90
N GLU A 228 20.83 3.05 -16.57
CA GLU A 228 21.26 1.73 -16.13
C GLU A 228 22.41 1.19 -16.99
N ALA A 229 23.23 0.31 -16.41
CA ALA A 229 24.30 -0.33 -17.15
C ALA A 229 23.72 -1.31 -18.20
N PRO A 230 24.14 -1.24 -19.48
CA PRO A 230 23.62 -2.12 -20.52
C PRO A 230 23.76 -3.61 -20.15
N GLY A 231 22.67 -4.37 -20.29
CA GLY A 231 22.61 -5.79 -19.94
C GLY A 231 22.42 -6.11 -18.45
N SER A 232 22.43 -5.11 -17.57
CA SER A 232 22.03 -5.31 -16.17
C SER A 232 20.54 -5.66 -16.06
N LEU A 233 20.15 -6.26 -14.93
CA LEU A 233 18.75 -6.62 -14.71
C LEU A 233 17.80 -5.40 -14.78
N PRO A 234 18.07 -4.27 -14.11
CA PRO A 234 17.22 -3.07 -14.22
C PRO A 234 17.15 -2.50 -15.65
N TRP A 235 18.25 -2.59 -16.41
CA TRP A 235 18.27 -2.17 -17.81
C TRP A 235 17.36 -3.05 -18.68
N LEU A 236 17.42 -4.37 -18.50
CA LEU A 236 16.59 -5.33 -19.24
C LEU A 236 15.11 -5.19 -18.87
N GLU A 237 14.80 -4.93 -17.60
CA GLU A 237 13.45 -4.63 -17.15
C GLU A 237 12.91 -3.36 -17.81
N ALA A 238 13.68 -2.26 -17.79
CA ALA A 238 13.29 -1.01 -18.45
C ALA A 238 13.09 -1.22 -19.96
N ARG A 239 13.99 -1.94 -20.63
CA ARG A 239 13.90 -2.26 -22.06
C ARG A 239 12.66 -3.10 -22.40
N LEU A 240 12.29 -4.06 -21.55
CA LEU A 240 11.05 -4.81 -21.72
C LEU A 240 9.82 -3.88 -21.67
N GLU A 241 9.78 -2.94 -20.73
CA GLU A 241 8.67 -1.99 -20.62
C GLU A 241 8.63 -0.98 -21.79
N VAL A 242 9.78 -0.62 -22.37
CA VAL A 242 9.85 0.12 -23.65
C VAL A 242 9.20 -0.68 -24.77
N LEU A 243 9.55 -1.96 -24.92
CA LEU A 243 8.98 -2.85 -25.94
C LEU A 243 7.46 -2.99 -25.80
N LEU A 244 6.98 -3.23 -24.57
CA LEU A 244 5.55 -3.32 -24.26
C LEU A 244 4.82 -2.01 -24.61
N SER A 245 5.43 -0.85 -24.30
CA SER A 245 4.88 0.46 -24.66
C SER A 245 4.80 0.66 -26.17
N MET A 246 5.82 0.20 -26.93
CA MET A 246 5.82 0.26 -28.38
C MET A 246 4.75 -0.65 -29.01
N GLN A 247 4.64 -1.89 -28.52
CA GLN A 247 3.62 -2.85 -28.97
C GLN A 247 2.21 -2.31 -28.74
N ARG A 248 1.94 -1.77 -27.54
CA ARG A 248 0.63 -1.21 -27.21
C ARG A 248 0.25 0.03 -28.04
N ARG A 249 1.25 0.70 -28.63
CA ARG A 249 1.07 1.80 -29.61
C ARG A 249 0.95 1.30 -31.06
N GLY A 250 1.12 0.00 -31.33
CA GLY A 250 1.13 -0.59 -32.67
C GLY A 250 2.43 -0.41 -33.44
N HIS A 251 3.55 -0.10 -32.75
CA HIS A 251 4.87 0.08 -33.36
C HIS A 251 5.65 -1.24 -33.45
N ASP A 252 5.00 -2.32 -33.90
CA ASP A 252 5.50 -3.69 -33.81
C ASP A 252 6.79 -3.92 -34.61
N ALA A 253 6.94 -3.25 -35.77
CA ALA A 253 8.12 -3.39 -36.60
C ALA A 253 9.40 -2.92 -35.89
N ASP A 254 9.32 -1.81 -35.15
CA ASP A 254 10.47 -1.28 -34.41
C ASP A 254 10.67 -2.03 -33.10
N ALA A 255 9.59 -2.48 -32.45
CA ALA A 255 9.67 -3.37 -31.29
C ALA A 255 10.37 -4.70 -31.64
N ARG A 256 10.04 -5.32 -32.79
CA ARG A 256 10.72 -6.53 -33.29
C ARG A 256 12.22 -6.33 -33.50
N LYS A 257 12.61 -5.23 -34.12
CA LYS A 257 14.04 -4.90 -34.33
C LYS A 257 14.76 -4.78 -33.00
N LEU A 258 14.18 -4.03 -32.05
CA LEU A 258 14.75 -3.82 -30.72
C LEU A 258 14.86 -5.14 -29.93
N LEU A 259 13.83 -5.97 -29.96
CA LEU A 259 13.84 -7.29 -29.33
C LEU A 259 14.91 -8.20 -29.93
N SER A 260 15.04 -8.22 -31.26
CA SER A 260 16.05 -9.00 -31.97
C SER A 260 17.47 -8.62 -31.53
N VAL A 261 17.80 -7.31 -31.55
CA VAL A 261 19.10 -6.81 -31.08
C VAL A 261 19.34 -7.17 -29.62
N THR A 262 18.32 -7.05 -28.77
CA THR A 262 18.41 -7.39 -27.35
C THR A 262 18.75 -8.87 -27.14
N ARG A 263 18.10 -9.78 -27.87
CA ARG A 263 18.38 -11.22 -27.80
C ARG A 263 19.77 -11.60 -28.31
N ILE A 264 20.27 -10.90 -29.32
CA ILE A 264 21.62 -11.11 -29.86
C ILE A 264 22.69 -10.69 -28.83
N LEU A 265 22.56 -9.50 -28.25
CA LEU A 265 23.55 -8.96 -27.33
C LEU A 265 23.45 -9.58 -25.93
N TYR A 266 22.25 -9.96 -25.49
CA TYR A 266 21.96 -10.43 -24.13
C TYR A 266 21.08 -11.69 -24.15
N PRO A 267 21.60 -12.84 -24.62
CA PRO A 267 20.81 -14.06 -24.84
C PRO A 267 20.21 -14.67 -23.56
N GLN A 268 20.77 -14.35 -22.40
CA GLN A 268 20.25 -14.80 -21.11
C GLN A 268 19.06 -13.97 -20.60
N LEU A 269 18.89 -12.74 -21.10
CA LEU A 269 17.81 -11.82 -20.74
C LEU A 269 17.61 -11.64 -19.22
N GLY A 270 18.70 -11.71 -18.45
CA GLY A 270 18.70 -11.47 -17.01
C GLY A 270 18.30 -12.71 -16.23
N SER A 271 17.07 -12.73 -15.70
CA SER A 271 16.54 -13.85 -14.91
C SER A 271 15.63 -14.77 -15.74
N PRO A 272 15.37 -16.02 -15.30
CA PRO A 272 14.42 -16.92 -15.95
C PRO A 272 13.01 -16.31 -16.09
N GLU A 273 12.56 -15.58 -15.08
CA GLU A 273 11.26 -14.91 -15.06
C GLU A 273 11.21 -13.78 -16.09
N LEU A 274 12.28 -12.97 -16.16
CA LEU A 274 12.35 -11.87 -17.12
C LEU A 274 12.42 -12.39 -18.56
N LYS A 275 13.22 -13.45 -18.79
CA LYS A 275 13.28 -14.15 -20.07
C LYS A 275 11.91 -14.64 -20.51
N ALA A 276 11.15 -15.29 -19.62
CA ALA A 276 9.79 -15.73 -19.93
C ALA A 276 8.87 -14.58 -20.34
N ARG A 277 9.00 -13.40 -19.71
CA ARG A 277 8.24 -12.20 -20.11
C ARG A 277 8.64 -11.71 -21.51
N PHE A 278 9.92 -11.67 -21.84
CA PHE A 278 10.37 -11.34 -23.21
C PHE A 278 9.86 -12.34 -24.25
N ASP A 279 9.83 -13.63 -23.91
CA ASP A 279 9.37 -14.68 -24.81
C ASP A 279 7.85 -14.67 -25.01
N SER A 280 7.09 -14.11 -24.08
CA SER A 280 5.64 -13.88 -24.22
C SER A 280 5.26 -12.69 -25.11
N LEU A 281 6.23 -11.91 -25.60
CA LEU A 281 5.95 -10.80 -26.51
C LEU A 281 5.52 -11.32 -27.89
N GLU A 282 4.24 -11.20 -28.23
CA GLU A 282 3.69 -11.50 -29.55
C GLU A 282 4.00 -10.34 -30.54
N LEU A 283 5.25 -10.28 -31.03
CA LEU A 283 5.78 -9.23 -31.89
C LEU A 283 6.10 -9.70 -33.32
#